data_AF-A0A922YXC7-F1
#
_entry.id   AF-A0A922YXC7-F1
#
_cell.length_a   1.000
_cell.length_b   1.000
_cell.length_c   1.000
_cell.angle_alpha   90.00
_cell.angle_beta   90.00
_cell.angle_gamma   90.00
#
_symmetry.space_group_name_H-M   'P 1'
#
loop_
_entity.id
_entity.type
_entity.pdbx_description
1 polymer ?
#
loop_
_entity_poly.entity_id
_entity_poly.type
_entity_poly.pdbx_seq_one_letter_code
_entity_poly.pdbx_strand_id
1 'polypeptide(L)' 'MMQMVINAREADLGHGLKVRRLLPYAKRRMVGPWIFVDHAGPVTMAPEDTSAADVRPHPHIGLSTVS' A
#
# COMPACT_ATOMS: atom_id res chain seq x y z
N MET A 1 -12.66 6.87 22.24
CA MET A 1 -11.34 6.54 22.83
C MET A 1 -10.49 5.86 21.77
N MET A 2 -9.25 6.29 21.56
CA MET A 2 -8.36 5.73 20.54
C MET A 2 -7.84 4.35 20.98
N GLN A 3 -7.98 3.33 20.14
CA GLN A 3 -7.57 1.96 20.48
C GLN A 3 -6.07 1.71 20.23
N MET A 4 -5.53 2.22 19.13
CA MET A 4 -4.15 1.96 18.70
C MET A 4 -3.71 3.01 17.68
N VAL A 5 -2.42 3.35 17.69
CA VAL A 5 -1.74 4.06 16.59
C VAL A 5 -0.80 3.07 15.93
N ILE A 6 -0.89 2.94 14.59
CA ILE A 6 -0.02 2.09 13.80
C ILE A 6 0.92 2.99 13.00
N ASN A 7 2.23 2.84 13.23
CA ASN A 7 3.23 3.47 12.39
C ASN A 7 3.39 2.66 11.11
N ALA A 8 3.17 3.29 9.96
CA ALA A 8 3.32 2.64 8.67
C ALA A 8 4.79 2.27 8.42
N ARG A 9 5.00 1.19 7.66
CA ARG A 9 6.33 0.75 7.22
C ARG A 9 6.52 0.99 5.74
N GLU A 10 7.75 1.23 5.31
CA GLU A 10 8.06 1.30 3.89
C GLU A 10 7.88 -0.08 3.22
N ALA A 11 7.33 -0.08 2.01
CA ALA A 11 7.25 -1.22 1.11
C ALA A 11 7.50 -0.78 -0.34
N ASP A 12 7.98 -1.71 -1.16
CA ASP A 12 8.22 -1.52 -2.59
C ASP A 12 7.17 -2.29 -3.40
N LEU A 13 6.59 -1.65 -4.43
CA LEU A 13 5.59 -2.26 -5.31
C LEU A 13 6.15 -2.94 -6.56
N GLY A 14 7.48 -2.96 -6.73
CA GLY A 14 8.16 -3.86 -7.68
C GLY A 14 9.22 -3.19 -8.54
N HIS A 15 9.12 -1.88 -8.77
CA HIS A 15 10.03 -1.12 -9.63
C HIS A 15 10.57 0.16 -8.98
N GLY A 16 10.56 0.22 -7.65
CA GLY A 16 11.10 1.35 -6.89
C GLY A 16 10.05 2.33 -6.39
N LEU A 17 8.77 2.16 -6.76
CA LEU A 17 7.67 2.89 -6.12
C LEU A 17 7.56 2.50 -4.64
N LYS A 18 8.04 3.40 -3.78
CA LYS A 18 7.94 3.27 -2.32
C LYS A 18 6.58 3.74 -1.83
N VAL A 19 5.97 2.92 -0.99
CA VAL A 19 4.69 3.21 -0.34
C VAL A 19 4.79 3.02 1.16
N ARG A 20 3.86 3.63 1.90
CA ARG A 20 3.72 3.44 3.35
C ARG A 20 2.59 2.44 3.61
N ARG A 21 2.95 1.21 4.00
CA ARG A 21 2.02 0.13 4.32
C ARG A 21 1.53 0.22 5.75
N LEU A 22 0.21 0.38 5.94
CA LEU A 22 -0.45 0.36 7.24
C LEU A 22 -1.00 -1.03 7.60
N LEU A 23 -1.66 -1.69 6.65
CA LEU A 23 -2.23 -3.02 6.84
C LEU A 23 -1.62 -4.02 5.86
N PRO A 24 -1.42 -5.28 6.26
CA PRO A 24 -1.72 -5.85 7.58
C PRO A 24 -0.66 -5.45 8.63
N TYR A 25 -1.10 -5.26 9.88
CA TYR A 25 -0.22 -5.10 11.05
C TYR A 25 -0.39 -6.29 12.00
N ALA A 26 0.69 -6.77 12.61
CA ALA A 26 0.68 -8.01 13.39
C ALA A 26 -0.38 -8.02 14.51
N LYS A 27 -0.60 -6.86 15.16
CA LYS A 27 -1.58 -6.67 16.24
C LYS A 27 -2.98 -6.24 15.76
N ARG A 28 -3.14 -5.93 14.46
CA ARG A 28 -4.40 -5.50 13.84
C ARG A 28 -4.34 -5.79 12.34
N ARG A 29 -4.83 -6.97 11.93
CA ARG A 29 -4.73 -7.42 10.52
C ARG A 29 -5.74 -6.76 9.59
N MET A 30 -6.87 -6.28 10.13
CA MET A 30 -7.97 -5.68 9.35
C MET A 30 -8.69 -4.59 10.15
N VAL A 31 -9.40 -3.71 9.44
CA VAL A 31 -10.36 -2.75 10.01
C VAL A 31 -11.64 -2.83 9.17
N GLY A 32 -12.70 -3.45 9.70
CA GLY A 32 -13.88 -3.75 8.89
C GLY A 32 -13.50 -4.57 7.64
N PRO A 33 -13.92 -4.19 6.42
CA PRO A 33 -13.56 -4.91 5.20
C PRO A 33 -12.13 -4.60 4.69
N TRP A 34 -11.42 -3.65 5.30
CA TRP A 34 -10.09 -3.23 4.86
C TRP A 34 -9.03 -4.19 5.40
N ILE A 35 -8.43 -5.00 4.52
CA ILE A 35 -7.42 -6.02 4.86
C ILE A 35 -6.00 -5.64 4.43
N PHE A 36 -5.87 -4.61 3.58
CA PHE A 36 -4.62 -4.15 3.02
C PHE A 36 -4.73 -2.65 2.72
N VAL A 37 -3.73 -1.87 3.10
CA VAL A 37 -3.71 -0.41 2.88
C VAL A 37 -2.26 0.02 2.68
N ASP A 38 -1.99 0.55 1.48
CA ASP A 38 -0.77 1.28 1.14
C ASP A 38 -1.13 2.74 0.88
N HIS A 39 -0.36 3.67 1.44
CA HIS A 39 -0.41 5.08 1.09
C HIS A 39 0.78 5.40 0.17
N ALA A 40 0.49 5.63 -1.10
CA ALA A 40 1.46 6.12 -2.07
C ALA A 40 1.58 7.65 -1.96
N GLY A 41 2.72 8.13 -1.47
CA GLY A 41 3.10 9.53 -1.54
C GLY A 41 3.00 10.38 -0.27
N PRO A 42 3.14 11.71 -0.43
CA PRO A 42 3.18 12.43 -1.71
C PRO A 42 4.40 12.03 -2.56
N VAL A 43 4.17 11.67 -3.82
CA VAL A 43 5.23 11.32 -4.78
C VAL A 43 5.28 12.42 -5.84
N THR A 44 6.47 12.97 -6.07
CA THR A 44 6.74 13.79 -7.25
C THR A 44 7.58 12.91 -8.18
N MET A 45 7.01 12.53 -9.31
CA MET A 45 7.65 11.65 -10.30
C MET A 45 7.77 12.42 -11.60
N ALA A 46 8.98 12.45 -12.17
CA ALA A 46 9.18 13.03 -13.47
C ALA A 46 8.47 12.15 -14.53
N PRO A 47 7.98 12.72 -15.66
CA PRO A 47 7.29 11.94 -16.68
C PRO A 47 8.08 10.71 -17.17
N GLU A 48 9.40 10.83 -17.28
CA GLU A 48 10.34 9.77 -17.64
C GLU A 48 10.39 8.60 -16.64
N ASP A 49 10.04 8.86 -15.37
CA ASP A 49 10.10 7.89 -14.28
C ASP A 49 8.77 7.16 -14.04
N THR A 50 7.73 7.45 -14.83
CA THR A 50 6.37 6.88 -14.67
C THR A 50 6.35 5.34 -14.68
N SER A 51 7.25 4.72 -15.44
CA SER A 51 7.42 3.26 -15.47
C SER A 51 7.81 2.66 -14.10
N ALA A 52 8.42 3.44 -13.19
CA ALA A 52 8.73 3.00 -11.84
C ALA A 52 7.47 2.75 -10.98
N ALA A 53 6.33 3.33 -11.38
CA ALA A 53 5.02 3.10 -10.77
C ALA A 53 4.27 1.90 -11.37
N ASP A 54 4.77 1.28 -12.43
CA ASP A 54 4.12 0.11 -13.01
C ASP A 54 4.17 -1.07 -12.04
N VAL A 55 2.99 -1.65 -11.78
CA VAL A 55 2.87 -2.87 -10.98
C VAL A 55 2.74 -4.05 -11.92
N ARG A 56 3.66 -5.03 -11.81
CA ARG A 56 3.69 -6.21 -12.67
C ARG A 56 2.38 -7.01 -12.59
N PRO A 57 2.00 -7.74 -13.65
CA PRO A 57 0.82 -8.60 -13.64
C PRO A 57 0.80 -9.56 -12.45
N HIS A 58 -0.29 -9.55 -11.68
CA HIS A 58 -0.52 -10.47 -10.56
C HIS A 58 -2.03 -10.68 -10.33
N PRO A 59 -2.46 -11.89 -9.94
CA PRO A 59 -3.87 -12.18 -9.72
C PRO A 59 -4.37 -11.73 -8.34
N HIS A 60 -5.67 -11.48 -8.25
CA HIS A 60 -6.41 -11.33 -6.99
C HIS A 60 -7.62 -12.27 -6.98
N ILE A 61 -8.01 -12.77 -5.80
CA ILE A 61 -9.21 -13.60 -5.61
C ILE A 61 -9.88 -13.22 -4.29
N GLY A 62 -11.22 -13.19 -4.28
CA GLY A 62 -12.00 -12.98 -3.05
C GLY A 62 -11.89 -11.58 -2.42
N LEU A 63 -11.44 -10.59 -3.19
CA LEU A 63 -11.29 -9.20 -2.73
C LEU A 63 -11.53 -8.21 -3.87
N SER A 64 -11.64 -6.93 -3.51
CA SER A 64 -11.61 -5.79 -4.42
C SER A 64 -10.47 -4.85 -4.06
N THR A 65 -9.87 -4.23 -5.07
CA THR A 65 -8.87 -3.17 -4.90
C THR A 65 -9.53 -1.81 -5.13
N VAL A 66 -9.10 -0.82 -4.34
CA VAL A 66 -9.49 0.59 -4.50
C VAL A 66 -8.18 1.37 -4.51
N SER A 67 -7.99 2.25 -5.50
CA SER A 67 -6.76 3.00 -5.75
C SER A 67 -7.08 4.43 -6.14
#